data_AF-A0A538TVE5-F1
#
_entry.id   AF-A0A538TVE5-F1
#
_cell.length_a   1.000
_cell.length_b   1.000
_cell.length_c   1.000
_cell.angle_alpha   90.00
_cell.angle_beta   90.00
_cell.angle_gamma   90.00
#
_symmetry.space_group_name_H-M   'P 1'
#
loop_
_entity.id
_entity.type
_entity.pdbx_description
1 polymer ?
#
loop_
_entity_poly.entity_id
_entity_poly.type
_entity_poly.pdbx_seq_one_letter_code
_entity_poly.pdbx_strand_id
1 'polypeptide(L)'
;MIRTSRVPLLGRGTGWASLLTTLLLVPALAPVTARAQGGGADTLVLRWSAPGDDGNVGTAASYEIRYSQLPITATNWSSATVVGGPPVPQPAGTRQITVVRGLARGTTYYFAVKTTDDAANQSGLSNVARWDWILDTAPPGTPRGVKATREGTNEAQVLWSANSEPDLAGYTVYRSFDAGGSWAAVTPGPLTSATEFLDTTVPDNTQDAWYRVTASDQTGNESAPSAAQDVSFAVQTTAPASAWSLDPGYPNPSNASTPVRVPLVVPPTGAGRAVLEIVDSGGHTVRRFDLSGLAPGAQDVLWDGTNQSGRVVAPGVYTAWLTGADKRRSVKLVRVP
;
A
#
# COMPACT_ATOMS: atom_id res chain seq x y z
N MET A 1 61.92 43.80 -43.71
CA MET A 1 62.06 45.05 -42.93
C MET A 1 61.26 46.13 -43.63
N ILE A 2 60.60 47.06 -42.91
CA ILE A 2 60.08 48.40 -43.37
C ILE A 2 59.34 48.40 -44.75
N ARG A 3 58.01 48.44 -44.88
CA ARG A 3 56.95 49.34 -44.35
C ARG A 3 56.91 50.76 -44.98
N THR A 4 55.90 51.02 -45.83
CA THR A 4 55.22 52.33 -46.13
C THR A 4 56.05 53.52 -46.67
N SER A 5 55.55 54.43 -47.54
CA SER A 5 54.28 54.59 -48.30
C SER A 5 54.58 55.56 -49.49
N ARG A 6 53.80 56.53 -50.03
CA ARG A 6 52.51 57.20 -49.75
C ARG A 6 52.13 58.10 -50.95
N VAL A 7 50.84 58.31 -51.27
CA VAL A 7 50.23 59.59 -51.75
C VAL A 7 48.69 59.43 -51.92
N PRO A 8 47.85 60.48 -51.76
CA PRO A 8 46.40 60.31 -51.51
C PRO A 8 45.45 61.19 -52.38
N LEU A 9 44.14 61.15 -52.04
CA LEU A 9 43.07 62.19 -52.15
C LEU A 9 41.88 61.93 -53.11
N LEU A 10 40.72 61.72 -52.46
CA LEU A 10 39.39 62.31 -52.71
C LEU A 10 38.71 62.18 -54.11
N GLY A 11 37.58 61.46 -54.15
CA GLY A 11 36.63 61.46 -55.27
C GLY A 11 35.26 60.86 -54.88
N ARG A 12 34.32 61.72 -54.48
CA ARG A 12 32.98 61.40 -53.91
C ARG A 12 32.20 60.26 -54.61
N GLY A 13 31.57 59.40 -53.80
CA GLY A 13 30.50 58.47 -54.24
C GLY A 13 29.63 58.02 -53.07
N THR A 14 28.44 58.62 -52.90
CA THR A 14 27.49 58.31 -51.83
C THR A 14 26.59 57.11 -52.17
N GLY A 15 26.17 56.34 -51.17
CA GLY A 15 24.92 55.58 -51.23
C GLY A 15 25.03 54.05 -51.20
N TRP A 16 25.31 53.48 -50.03
CA TRP A 16 24.85 52.14 -49.65
C TRP A 16 24.21 52.19 -48.26
N ALA A 17 22.95 52.59 -48.23
CA ALA A 17 22.10 52.37 -47.05
C ALA A 17 21.63 50.92 -47.07
N SER A 18 22.48 50.01 -46.58
CA SER A 18 22.14 48.59 -46.47
C SER A 18 21.12 48.40 -45.36
N LEU A 19 19.83 48.39 -45.70
CA LEU A 19 18.79 47.87 -44.81
C LEU A 19 19.02 46.38 -44.61
N LEU A 20 19.77 46.03 -43.58
CA LEU A 20 19.75 44.70 -42.97
C LEU A 20 18.50 44.59 -42.12
N THR A 21 17.36 44.32 -42.75
CA THR A 21 16.19 43.76 -42.06
C THR A 21 16.52 42.32 -41.66
N THR A 22 17.17 42.16 -40.51
CA THR A 22 17.53 40.84 -39.98
C THR A 22 16.26 40.06 -39.63
N LEU A 23 16.06 38.96 -40.34
CA LEU A 23 14.90 38.09 -40.18
C LEU A 23 15.06 37.30 -38.87
N LEU A 24 14.42 37.76 -37.77
CA LEU A 24 14.41 37.03 -36.51
C LEU A 24 13.94 35.57 -36.75
N LEU A 25 14.73 34.61 -36.27
CA LEU A 25 14.36 33.21 -36.36
C LEU A 25 13.20 32.93 -35.43
N VAL A 26 12.17 32.30 -35.98
CA VAL A 26 10.96 31.92 -35.26
C VAL A 26 11.30 30.88 -34.17
N PRO A 27 11.11 31.19 -32.87
CA PRO A 27 11.45 30.25 -31.79
C PRO A 27 10.52 29.02 -31.83
N ALA A 28 11.12 27.84 -31.80
CA ALA A 28 10.39 26.58 -31.75
C ALA A 28 9.91 26.27 -30.31
N LEU A 29 8.62 26.50 -30.06
CA LEU A 29 7.92 26.03 -28.87
C LEU A 29 7.65 24.52 -28.99
N ALA A 30 8.21 23.75 -28.08
CA ALA A 30 7.87 22.34 -27.89
C ALA A 30 6.97 22.23 -26.64
N PRO A 31 5.71 21.77 -26.75
CA PRO A 31 4.94 21.42 -25.56
C PRO A 31 5.59 20.20 -24.90
N VAL A 32 6.00 20.32 -23.63
CA VAL A 32 6.61 19.21 -22.88
C VAL A 32 5.86 19.00 -21.58
N THR A 33 4.89 18.09 -21.64
CA THR A 33 4.21 17.43 -20.51
C THR A 33 3.90 18.35 -19.33
N ALA A 34 2.70 18.94 -19.32
CA ALA A 34 2.06 19.25 -18.06
C ALA A 34 1.96 17.97 -17.20
N ARG A 35 2.28 18.07 -15.91
CA ARG A 35 1.60 17.28 -14.89
C ARG A 35 0.98 18.27 -13.91
N ALA A 36 -0.33 18.42 -14.03
CA ALA A 36 -1.20 18.92 -12.99
C ALA A 36 -2.37 17.93 -12.95
N GLN A 37 -2.48 17.24 -11.82
CA GLN A 37 -3.49 16.23 -11.52
C GLN A 37 -3.95 16.54 -10.09
N GLY A 38 -5.27 16.70 -9.88
CA GLY A 38 -5.84 17.08 -8.59
C GLY A 38 -6.75 18.33 -8.61
N GLY A 39 -7.29 18.67 -7.43
CA GLY A 39 -8.47 19.52 -7.27
C GLY A 39 -8.40 21.00 -7.69
N GLY A 40 -7.25 21.54 -8.10
CA GLY A 40 -7.06 22.95 -8.45
C GLY A 40 -7.19 23.31 -9.95
N ALA A 41 -6.84 24.54 -10.32
CA ALA A 41 -6.67 24.95 -11.72
C ALA A 41 -5.28 24.57 -12.23
N ASP A 42 -5.19 24.12 -13.48
CA ASP A 42 -4.04 23.35 -13.94
C ASP A 42 -2.84 24.20 -14.38
N THR A 43 -1.66 23.55 -14.42
CA THR A 43 -0.38 24.19 -14.77
C THR A 43 0.35 23.44 -15.89
N LEU A 44 0.84 24.20 -16.88
CA LEU A 44 1.55 23.69 -18.05
C LEU A 44 2.98 24.25 -18.07
N VAL A 45 3.97 23.38 -18.29
CA VAL A 45 5.35 23.79 -18.54
C VAL A 45 5.59 23.92 -20.05
N LEU A 46 5.66 25.16 -20.54
CA LEU A 46 6.11 25.44 -21.90
C LEU A 46 7.64 25.40 -21.94
N ARG A 47 8.22 24.89 -23.05
CA ARG A 47 9.68 24.82 -23.25
C ARG A 47 10.05 25.24 -24.68
N TRP A 48 11.16 25.95 -24.82
CA TRP A 48 11.70 26.40 -26.10
C TRP A 48 13.23 26.53 -26.02
N SER A 49 13.89 26.65 -27.16
CA SER A 49 15.25 27.17 -27.24
C SER A 49 15.17 28.69 -27.37
N ALA A 50 15.92 29.42 -26.55
CA ALA A 50 16.03 30.87 -26.65
C ALA A 50 16.53 31.27 -28.04
N PRO A 51 15.86 32.21 -28.75
CA PRO A 51 16.42 32.81 -29.95
C PRO A 51 17.50 33.83 -29.57
N GLY A 52 18.29 34.21 -30.57
CA GLY A 52 19.19 35.36 -30.47
C GLY A 52 18.46 36.69 -30.57
N ASP A 53 19.27 37.73 -30.57
CA ASP A 53 18.91 39.11 -30.90
C ASP A 53 18.89 39.19 -32.44
N ASP A 54 20.06 39.03 -33.08
CA ASP A 54 20.21 38.72 -34.51
C ASP A 54 19.89 37.23 -34.80
N GLY A 55 18.64 36.84 -34.57
CA GLY A 55 18.04 35.55 -34.91
C GLY A 55 18.56 34.35 -34.11
N ASN A 56 19.84 33.98 -34.28
CA ASN A 56 20.53 32.90 -33.55
C ASN A 56 21.85 33.37 -32.89
N VAL A 57 22.12 34.68 -32.87
CA VAL A 57 23.30 35.29 -32.24
C VAL A 57 22.84 36.29 -31.17
N GLY A 58 23.55 36.38 -30.04
CA GLY A 58 23.20 37.29 -28.95
C GLY A 58 22.14 36.72 -27.99
N THR A 59 21.29 37.59 -27.46
CA THR A 59 20.22 37.27 -26.50
C THR A 59 19.10 38.29 -26.71
N ALA A 60 17.89 37.85 -27.04
CA ALA A 60 16.74 38.77 -27.19
C ALA A 60 16.48 39.57 -25.90
N ALA A 61 15.94 40.78 -25.99
CA ALA A 61 15.63 41.61 -24.84
C ALA A 61 14.40 41.13 -24.04
N SER A 62 13.37 40.57 -24.70
CA SER A 62 12.17 40.09 -24.01
C SER A 62 11.36 39.02 -24.76
N TYR A 63 10.46 38.36 -24.01
CA TYR A 63 9.44 37.44 -24.54
C TYR A 63 8.03 37.96 -24.26
N GLU A 64 7.15 37.90 -25.25
CA GLU A 64 5.70 38.01 -25.08
C GLU A 64 5.09 36.63 -25.37
N ILE A 65 4.64 35.91 -24.32
CA ILE A 65 3.99 34.60 -24.45
C ILE A 65 2.48 34.78 -24.31
N ARG A 66 1.69 34.20 -25.22
CA ARG A 66 0.22 34.25 -25.18
C ARG A 66 -0.42 32.87 -25.33
N TYR A 67 -1.66 32.76 -24.84
CA TYR A 67 -2.48 31.56 -24.92
C TYR A 67 -3.93 31.86 -25.31
N SER A 68 -4.60 30.90 -25.94
CA SER A 68 -5.99 31.02 -26.41
C SER A 68 -6.68 29.66 -26.45
N GLN A 69 -8.01 29.62 -26.37
CA GLN A 69 -8.81 28.42 -26.63
C GLN A 69 -9.00 28.14 -28.13
N LEU A 70 -8.66 29.10 -28.99
CA LEU A 70 -8.66 29.00 -30.45
C LEU A 70 -7.22 29.04 -30.99
N PRO A 71 -6.94 28.42 -32.16
CA PRO A 71 -5.61 28.50 -32.79
C PRO A 71 -5.11 29.93 -32.93
N ILE A 72 -3.91 30.20 -32.42
CA ILE A 72 -3.28 31.53 -32.51
C ILE A 72 -2.75 31.75 -33.93
N THR A 73 -2.96 32.96 -34.45
CA THR A 73 -2.49 33.43 -35.75
C THR A 73 -1.93 34.84 -35.60
N ALA A 74 -1.16 35.32 -36.57
CA ALA A 74 -0.68 36.71 -36.55
C ALA A 74 -1.83 37.74 -36.44
N THR A 75 -2.99 37.43 -37.02
CA THR A 75 -4.20 38.27 -37.02
C THR A 75 -4.91 38.33 -35.67
N ASN A 76 -4.92 37.24 -34.88
CA ASN A 76 -5.61 37.19 -33.59
C ASN A 76 -4.68 37.31 -32.36
N TRP A 77 -3.36 37.48 -32.57
CA TRP A 77 -2.34 37.61 -31.51
C TRP A 77 -2.76 38.55 -30.38
N SER A 78 -3.21 39.77 -30.72
CA SER A 78 -3.59 40.80 -29.75
C SER A 78 -4.80 40.43 -28.88
N SER A 79 -5.64 39.50 -29.33
CA SER A 79 -6.81 38.99 -28.60
C SER A 79 -6.52 37.78 -27.71
N ALA A 80 -5.38 37.10 -27.90
CA ALA A 80 -4.96 35.98 -27.05
C ALA A 80 -4.48 36.49 -25.68
N THR A 81 -4.71 35.72 -24.62
CA THR A 81 -4.40 36.10 -23.24
C THR A 81 -2.89 36.04 -22.98
N VAL A 82 -2.31 37.06 -22.33
CA VAL A 82 -0.88 37.10 -21.99
C VAL A 82 -0.55 36.17 -20.82
N VAL A 83 0.54 35.39 -20.93
CA VAL A 83 1.15 34.67 -19.81
C VAL A 83 2.05 35.63 -19.05
N GLY A 84 1.66 35.98 -17.81
CA GLY A 84 2.45 36.84 -16.94
C GLY A 84 3.75 36.16 -16.47
N GLY A 85 4.80 36.97 -16.27
CA GLY A 85 6.09 36.50 -15.75
C GLY A 85 6.87 35.53 -16.67
N PRO A 86 7.09 35.82 -17.95
CA PRO A 86 8.05 35.07 -18.75
C PRO A 86 9.47 35.18 -18.15
N PRO A 87 10.34 34.17 -18.35
CA PRO A 87 11.72 34.25 -17.89
C PRO A 87 12.48 35.36 -18.63
N VAL A 88 13.50 35.92 -17.98
CA VAL A 88 14.51 36.73 -18.68
C VAL A 88 15.17 35.87 -19.77
N PRO A 89 15.30 36.35 -21.02
CA PRO A 89 15.95 35.59 -22.08
C PRO A 89 17.40 35.22 -21.74
N GLN A 90 17.89 34.17 -22.39
CA GLN A 90 19.26 33.66 -22.24
C GLN A 90 19.92 33.51 -23.63
N PRO A 91 21.26 33.35 -23.71
CA PRO A 91 21.96 33.24 -24.97
C PRO A 91 21.36 32.22 -25.93
N ALA A 92 21.37 32.56 -27.22
CA ALA A 92 20.75 31.77 -28.28
C ALA A 92 21.06 30.26 -28.18
N GLY A 93 20.04 29.43 -28.36
CA GLY A 93 20.11 27.97 -28.21
C GLY A 93 19.94 27.46 -26.77
N THR A 94 19.98 28.32 -25.75
CA THR A 94 19.74 27.91 -24.35
C THR A 94 18.30 27.43 -24.16
N ARG A 95 18.10 26.22 -23.61
CA ARG A 95 16.74 25.69 -23.35
C ARG A 95 16.09 26.37 -22.16
N GLN A 96 15.05 27.16 -22.40
CA GLN A 96 14.28 27.86 -21.38
C GLN A 96 12.88 27.26 -21.18
N ILE A 97 12.24 27.60 -20.06
CA ILE A 97 10.92 27.12 -19.66
C ILE A 97 10.08 28.25 -19.04
N THR A 98 8.75 28.14 -19.07
CA THR A 98 7.86 28.88 -18.16
C THR A 98 6.71 27.99 -17.67
N VAL A 99 6.10 28.37 -16.54
CA VAL A 99 4.95 27.69 -15.95
C VAL A 99 3.70 28.54 -16.15
N VAL A 100 2.87 28.16 -17.10
CA VAL A 100 1.51 28.71 -17.22
C VAL A 100 0.65 28.15 -16.10
N ARG A 101 -0.20 28.96 -15.49
CA ARG A 101 -1.09 28.59 -14.37
C ARG A 101 -2.51 29.08 -14.63
N GLY A 102 -3.49 28.46 -13.98
CA GLY A 102 -4.88 28.89 -14.05
C GLY A 102 -5.60 28.42 -15.32
N LEU A 103 -5.09 27.37 -15.96
CA LEU A 103 -5.74 26.79 -17.14
C LEU A 103 -7.01 26.04 -16.72
N ALA A 104 -8.08 26.21 -17.50
CA ALA A 104 -9.35 25.54 -17.26
C ALA A 104 -9.29 24.07 -17.69
N ARG A 105 -10.02 23.22 -16.96
CA ARG A 105 -10.25 21.82 -17.32
C ARG A 105 -11.11 21.69 -18.58
N GLY A 106 -11.12 20.50 -19.17
CA GLY A 106 -11.89 20.17 -20.38
C GLY A 106 -11.49 20.94 -21.64
N THR A 107 -10.40 21.71 -21.59
CA THR A 107 -10.11 22.78 -22.55
C THR A 107 -8.82 22.51 -23.32
N THR A 108 -8.91 22.51 -24.66
CA THR A 108 -7.75 22.67 -25.53
C THR A 108 -7.25 24.11 -25.46
N TYR A 109 -5.95 24.28 -25.24
CA TYR A 109 -5.28 25.57 -25.34
C TYR A 109 -4.20 25.57 -26.43
N TYR A 110 -4.01 26.72 -27.04
CA TYR A 110 -3.01 27.01 -28.06
C TYR A 110 -2.09 28.09 -27.51
N PHE A 111 -0.78 27.86 -27.60
CA PHE A 111 0.27 28.73 -27.06
C PHE A 111 1.19 29.19 -28.17
N ALA A 112 1.59 30.46 -28.11
CA ALA A 112 2.58 31.02 -29.01
C ALA A 112 3.40 32.10 -28.30
N VAL A 113 4.60 32.37 -28.81
CA VAL A 113 5.53 33.39 -28.30
C VAL A 113 5.96 34.31 -29.42
N LYS A 114 6.16 35.58 -29.08
CA LYS A 114 6.99 36.53 -29.82
C LYS A 114 8.19 36.93 -28.98
N THR A 115 9.26 37.34 -29.65
CA THR A 115 10.45 37.92 -28.99
C THR A 115 10.66 39.35 -29.46
N THR A 116 11.30 40.15 -28.63
CA THR A 116 11.73 41.52 -28.96
C THR A 116 13.23 41.63 -28.75
N ASP A 117 13.95 42.23 -29.70
CA ASP A 117 15.39 42.50 -29.60
C ASP A 117 15.69 43.80 -28.81
N ASP A 118 16.97 44.16 -28.63
CA ASP A 118 17.37 45.39 -27.93
C ASP A 118 16.99 46.69 -28.67
N ALA A 119 16.81 46.60 -29.99
CA ALA A 119 16.37 47.67 -30.89
C ALA A 119 14.83 47.80 -30.99
N ALA A 120 14.08 47.02 -30.21
CA ALA A 120 12.62 46.96 -30.15
C ALA A 120 11.89 46.39 -31.40
N ASN A 121 12.59 45.69 -32.29
CA ASN A 121 11.96 44.91 -33.36
C ASN A 121 11.30 43.65 -32.77
N GLN A 122 10.11 43.30 -33.28
CA GLN A 122 9.41 42.07 -32.89
C GLN A 122 9.60 40.94 -33.90
N SER A 123 9.70 39.71 -33.39
CA SER A 123 9.68 38.50 -34.21
C SER A 123 8.35 38.28 -34.94
N GLY A 124 8.40 37.42 -35.96
CA GLY A 124 7.22 36.67 -36.39
C GLY A 124 6.65 35.80 -35.26
N LEU A 125 5.42 35.31 -35.43
CA LEU A 125 4.80 34.38 -34.49
C LEU A 125 5.57 33.06 -34.45
N SER A 126 5.78 32.48 -33.27
CA SER A 126 6.24 31.09 -33.10
C SER A 126 5.37 30.08 -33.86
N ASN A 127 5.82 28.82 -33.94
CA ASN A 127 4.88 27.74 -34.14
C ASN A 127 3.84 27.73 -33.00
N VAL A 128 2.63 27.27 -33.29
CA VAL A 128 1.55 27.19 -32.29
C VAL A 128 1.64 25.85 -31.58
N ALA A 129 1.96 25.85 -30.29
CA ALA A 129 1.94 24.66 -29.46
C ALA A 129 0.50 24.40 -28.98
N ARG A 130 -0.10 23.29 -29.41
CA ARG A 130 -1.40 22.81 -28.91
C ARG A 130 -1.21 21.94 -27.67
N TRP A 131 -2.01 22.17 -26.65
CA TRP A 131 -2.14 21.30 -25.48
C TRP A 131 -3.62 20.98 -25.29
N ASP A 132 -3.96 19.69 -25.35
CA ASP A 132 -5.26 19.21 -24.93
C ASP A 132 -5.20 18.89 -23.44
N TRP A 133 -6.09 19.48 -22.66
CA TRP A 133 -6.41 18.91 -21.36
C TRP A 133 -7.25 17.65 -21.59
N ILE A 134 -6.77 16.51 -21.10
CA ILE A 134 -7.46 15.22 -21.11
C ILE A 134 -7.72 14.88 -19.63
N LEU A 135 -8.98 14.61 -19.27
CA LEU A 135 -9.28 14.06 -17.95
C LEU A 135 -8.82 12.61 -17.91
N ASP A 136 -8.05 12.24 -16.90
CA ASP A 136 -7.96 10.82 -16.56
C ASP A 136 -9.20 10.38 -15.80
N THR A 137 -9.85 9.34 -16.30
CA THR A 137 -11.01 8.67 -15.68
C THR A 137 -10.77 7.17 -15.57
N ALA A 138 -9.54 6.69 -15.82
CA ALA A 138 -9.18 5.29 -15.76
C ALA A 138 -8.63 4.98 -14.36
N PRO A 139 -9.44 4.44 -13.42
CA PRO A 139 -8.92 4.06 -12.11
C PRO A 139 -7.87 2.95 -12.25
N PRO A 140 -6.95 2.83 -11.27
CA PRO A 140 -6.04 1.70 -11.20
C PRO A 140 -6.79 0.36 -11.18
N GLY A 141 -6.12 -0.70 -11.63
CA GLY A 141 -6.62 -2.05 -11.50
C GLY A 141 -6.79 -2.45 -10.04
N THR A 142 -7.83 -3.22 -9.73
CA THR A 142 -8.09 -3.76 -8.39
C THR A 142 -6.85 -4.44 -7.77
N PRO A 143 -6.45 -4.08 -6.54
CA PRO A 143 -5.34 -4.73 -5.83
C PRO A 143 -5.47 -6.25 -5.76
N ARG A 144 -4.35 -6.93 -6.00
CA ARG A 144 -4.30 -8.40 -6.17
C ARG A 144 -3.57 -9.08 -5.01
N GLY A 145 -3.81 -10.37 -4.84
CA GLY A 145 -3.13 -11.18 -3.82
C GLY A 145 -3.39 -10.71 -2.38
N VAL A 146 -4.50 -9.99 -2.16
CA VAL A 146 -4.88 -9.49 -0.84
C VAL A 146 -5.06 -10.65 0.13
N LYS A 147 -4.45 -10.54 1.31
CA LYS A 147 -4.62 -11.43 2.45
C LYS A 147 -4.78 -10.58 3.70
N ALA A 148 -5.55 -11.06 4.67
CA ALA A 148 -5.62 -10.48 5.99
C ALA A 148 -5.41 -11.59 7.03
N THR A 149 -4.61 -11.32 8.05
CA THR A 149 -4.24 -12.28 9.10
C THR A 149 -4.09 -11.59 10.45
N ARG A 150 -4.61 -12.21 11.50
CA ARG A 150 -4.46 -11.75 12.89
C ARG A 150 -3.03 -11.99 13.37
N GLU A 151 -2.34 -10.92 13.77
CA GLU A 151 -1.00 -11.02 14.41
C GLU A 151 -1.09 -10.86 15.93
N GLY A 152 -1.86 -9.89 16.42
CA GLY A 152 -2.03 -9.59 17.83
C GLY A 152 -3.37 -10.08 18.41
N THR A 153 -3.70 -9.67 19.64
CA THR A 153 -5.03 -9.93 20.21
C THR A 153 -6.13 -9.21 19.42
N ASN A 154 -5.82 -7.96 19.02
CA ASN A 154 -6.70 -6.97 18.40
C ASN A 154 -6.02 -6.32 17.18
N GLU A 155 -5.15 -7.06 16.50
CA GLU A 155 -4.33 -6.53 15.41
C GLU A 155 -4.39 -7.46 14.19
N ALA A 156 -4.70 -6.92 13.02
CA ALA A 156 -4.63 -7.65 11.75
C ALA A 156 -3.64 -7.00 10.78
N GLN A 157 -2.71 -7.80 10.29
CA GLN A 157 -1.87 -7.45 9.15
C GLN A 157 -2.65 -7.75 7.87
N VAL A 158 -2.78 -6.75 7.01
CA VAL A 158 -3.32 -6.87 5.64
C VAL A 158 -2.16 -6.70 4.69
N LEU A 159 -1.97 -7.64 3.76
CA LEU A 159 -0.91 -7.61 2.73
C LEU A 159 -1.52 -7.72 1.35
N TRP A 160 -0.88 -7.12 0.34
CA TRP A 160 -1.30 -7.18 -1.06
C TRP A 160 -0.11 -7.19 -2.03
N SER A 161 -0.37 -7.47 -3.30
CA SER A 161 0.60 -7.36 -4.39
C SER A 161 0.59 -5.94 -4.95
N ALA A 162 1.77 -5.40 -5.27
CA ALA A 162 1.88 -4.06 -5.84
C ALA A 162 1.20 -3.95 -7.23
N ASN A 163 0.40 -2.90 -7.39
CA ASN A 163 0.01 -2.30 -8.66
C ASN A 163 1.23 -1.72 -9.41
N SER A 164 1.12 -1.50 -10.71
CA SER A 164 2.22 -1.11 -11.61
C SER A 164 1.92 0.13 -12.47
N GLU A 165 0.81 0.80 -12.21
CA GLU A 165 0.32 1.99 -12.87
C GLU A 165 1.29 3.19 -12.65
N PRO A 166 1.80 3.86 -13.71
CA PRO A 166 2.82 4.93 -13.62
C PRO A 166 2.40 6.22 -12.89
N ASP A 167 1.14 6.28 -12.49
CA ASP A 167 0.44 7.40 -11.87
C ASP A 167 -0.32 6.98 -10.59
N LEU A 168 -0.07 5.76 -10.09
CA LEU A 168 -0.52 5.33 -8.76
C LEU A 168 -0.12 6.35 -7.67
N ALA A 169 -1.03 6.68 -6.77
CA ALA A 169 -0.79 7.52 -5.60
C ALA A 169 -0.64 6.70 -4.30
N GLY A 170 -1.41 5.62 -4.16
CA GLY A 170 -1.32 4.71 -3.02
C GLY A 170 -2.52 3.77 -2.90
N TYR A 171 -2.66 3.17 -1.72
CA TYR A 171 -3.74 2.22 -1.40
C TYR A 171 -4.55 2.67 -0.19
N THR A 172 -5.86 2.40 -0.20
CA THR A 172 -6.73 2.58 0.97
C THR A 172 -7.17 1.21 1.47
N VAL A 173 -6.98 0.94 2.76
CA VAL A 173 -7.47 -0.30 3.39
C VAL A 173 -8.78 0.00 4.10
N TYR A 174 -9.79 -0.82 3.82
CA TYR A 174 -11.12 -0.75 4.43
C TYR A 174 -11.38 -1.95 5.32
N ARG A 175 -12.03 -1.72 6.45
CA ARG A 175 -12.53 -2.74 7.38
C ARG A 175 -14.06 -2.72 7.43
N SER A 176 -14.67 -3.87 7.67
CA SER A 176 -16.05 -4.00 8.13
C SER A 176 -16.15 -5.02 9.27
N PHE A 177 -17.17 -4.88 10.11
CA PHE A 177 -17.55 -5.87 11.13
C PHE A 177 -18.84 -6.63 10.77
N ASP A 178 -19.41 -6.34 9.60
CA ASP A 178 -20.54 -7.05 9.03
C ASP A 178 -20.07 -7.79 7.76
N ALA A 179 -20.39 -9.07 7.63
CA ALA A 179 -20.22 -9.79 6.35
C ALA A 179 -21.01 -9.14 5.20
N GLY A 180 -22.05 -8.34 5.52
CA GLY A 180 -22.82 -7.52 4.58
C GLY A 180 -22.17 -6.19 4.15
N GLY A 181 -21.10 -5.74 4.83
CA GLY A 181 -20.24 -4.68 4.33
C GLY A 181 -20.59 -3.23 4.71
N SER A 182 -20.65 -2.92 6.01
CA SER A 182 -20.48 -1.55 6.51
C SER A 182 -18.98 -1.18 6.46
N TRP A 183 -18.49 -0.67 5.32
CA TRP A 183 -17.05 -0.46 5.08
C TRP A 183 -16.54 0.92 5.50
N ALA A 184 -15.56 0.97 6.40
CA ALA A 184 -14.86 2.20 6.80
C ALA A 184 -13.36 2.09 6.46
N ALA A 185 -12.75 3.19 6.02
CA ALA A 185 -11.30 3.24 5.81
C ALA A 185 -10.57 3.22 7.17
N VAL A 186 -9.56 2.37 7.32
CA VAL A 186 -8.70 2.28 8.53
C VAL A 186 -7.33 2.93 8.32
N THR A 187 -6.92 3.15 7.07
CA THR A 187 -5.75 3.95 6.72
C THR A 187 -6.05 5.45 6.82
N PRO A 188 -5.15 6.28 7.41
CA PRO A 188 -5.37 7.73 7.57
C PRO A 188 -5.30 8.53 6.25
N GLY A 189 -4.87 7.89 5.17
CA GLY A 189 -4.79 8.39 3.80
C GLY A 189 -4.19 7.31 2.89
N PRO A 190 -4.10 7.54 1.55
CA PRO A 190 -3.52 6.57 0.63
C PRO A 190 -2.08 6.22 0.99
N LEU A 191 -1.81 4.93 1.16
CA LEU A 191 -0.49 4.41 1.48
C LEU A 191 0.39 4.38 0.22
N THR A 192 1.23 5.39 0.03
CA THR A 192 2.17 5.45 -1.10
C THR A 192 3.26 4.38 -0.95
N SER A 193 3.41 3.53 -1.97
CA SER A 193 4.44 2.47 -2.09
C SER A 193 4.40 1.34 -1.05
N ALA A 194 3.52 1.35 -0.06
CA ALA A 194 3.35 0.21 0.86
C ALA A 194 2.59 -0.94 0.20
N THR A 195 2.91 -2.18 0.59
CA THR A 195 2.19 -3.40 0.20
C THR A 195 1.62 -4.16 1.41
N GLU A 196 1.64 -3.52 2.58
CA GLU A 196 1.08 -4.02 3.84
C GLU A 196 0.54 -2.89 4.72
N PHE A 197 -0.34 -3.25 5.66
CA PHE A 197 -0.88 -2.38 6.70
C PHE A 197 -1.20 -3.21 7.93
N LEU A 198 -0.71 -2.79 9.11
CA LEU A 198 -1.11 -3.37 10.39
C LEU A 198 -2.24 -2.51 10.98
N ASP A 199 -3.44 -3.06 11.02
CA ASP A 199 -4.58 -2.44 11.68
C ASP A 199 -4.60 -2.78 13.17
N THR A 200 -4.14 -1.84 13.98
CA THR A 200 -4.14 -1.91 15.45
C THR A 200 -5.39 -1.29 16.09
N THR A 201 -6.43 -0.97 15.28
CA THR A 201 -7.62 -0.23 15.71
C THR A 201 -8.87 -1.11 15.85
N VAL A 202 -8.69 -2.42 16.02
CA VAL A 202 -9.79 -3.39 16.13
C VAL A 202 -10.33 -3.41 17.57
N PRO A 203 -11.64 -3.10 17.79
CA PRO A 203 -12.20 -3.02 19.14
C PRO A 203 -12.10 -4.32 19.93
N ASP A 204 -12.00 -4.19 21.25
CA ASP A 204 -12.04 -5.32 22.18
C ASP A 204 -13.31 -6.16 22.01
N ASN A 205 -13.14 -7.48 22.05
CA ASN A 205 -14.21 -8.47 21.87
C ASN A 205 -14.84 -8.50 20.47
N THR A 206 -14.18 -7.92 19.45
CA THR A 206 -14.48 -8.23 18.04
C THR A 206 -14.37 -9.74 17.84
N GLN A 207 -15.38 -10.35 17.21
CA GLN A 207 -15.36 -11.79 16.88
C GLN A 207 -14.73 -12.03 15.50
N ASP A 208 -15.19 -11.28 14.49
CA ASP A 208 -14.68 -11.35 13.12
C ASP A 208 -14.63 -9.93 12.54
N ALA A 209 -13.71 -9.70 11.60
CA ALA A 209 -13.70 -8.52 10.76
C ALA A 209 -13.33 -8.89 9.31
N TRP A 210 -13.79 -8.08 8.36
CA TRP A 210 -13.50 -8.24 6.94
C TRP A 210 -12.66 -7.08 6.44
N TYR A 211 -11.63 -7.37 5.64
CA TYR A 211 -10.72 -6.40 5.06
C TYR A 211 -10.76 -6.43 3.53
N ARG A 212 -10.63 -5.26 2.90
CA ARG A 212 -10.44 -5.11 1.45
C ARG A 212 -9.56 -3.91 1.15
N VAL A 213 -8.91 -3.92 -0.02
CA VAL A 213 -7.97 -2.87 -0.44
C VAL A 213 -8.42 -2.28 -1.77
N THR A 214 -8.29 -0.96 -1.91
CA THR A 214 -8.37 -0.23 -3.19
C THR A 214 -7.03 0.42 -3.49
N ALA A 215 -6.79 0.71 -4.77
CA ALA A 215 -5.71 1.57 -5.26
C ALA A 215 -6.31 2.88 -5.78
N SER A 216 -5.61 3.99 -5.59
CA SER A 216 -5.99 5.31 -6.13
C SER A 216 -4.87 5.93 -6.96
N ASP A 217 -5.23 6.63 -8.03
CA ASP A 217 -4.29 7.35 -8.89
C ASP A 217 -4.00 8.79 -8.41
N GLN A 218 -3.08 9.47 -9.08
CA GLN A 218 -2.68 10.86 -8.82
C GLN A 218 -3.75 11.91 -9.20
N THR A 219 -4.86 11.51 -9.86
CA THR A 219 -6.02 12.37 -10.13
C THR A 219 -7.13 12.24 -9.07
N GLY A 220 -7.19 11.09 -8.38
CA GLY A 220 -8.21 10.73 -7.41
C GLY A 220 -9.21 9.66 -7.88
N ASN A 221 -9.01 8.99 -9.02
CA ASN A 221 -9.85 7.84 -9.37
C ASN A 221 -9.48 6.64 -8.48
N GLU A 222 -10.49 5.90 -8.01
CA GLU A 222 -10.32 4.74 -7.13
C GLU A 222 -10.71 3.45 -7.85
N SER A 223 -9.87 2.42 -7.70
CA SER A 223 -10.11 1.07 -8.23
C SER A 223 -11.38 0.44 -7.66
N ALA A 224 -12.04 -0.44 -8.41
CA ALA A 224 -12.98 -1.38 -7.80
C ALA A 224 -12.25 -2.18 -6.69
N PRO A 225 -12.86 -2.38 -5.51
CA PRO A 225 -12.18 -2.96 -4.36
C PRO A 225 -11.80 -4.42 -4.57
N SER A 226 -10.78 -4.88 -3.84
CA SER A 226 -10.43 -6.30 -3.78
C SER A 226 -11.60 -7.16 -3.29
N ALA A 227 -11.50 -8.46 -3.52
CA ALA A 227 -12.27 -9.43 -2.73
C ALA A 227 -12.03 -9.16 -1.23
N ALA A 228 -13.09 -9.30 -0.43
CA ALA A 228 -12.98 -9.24 1.02
C ALA A 228 -12.20 -10.45 1.55
N GLN A 229 -11.42 -10.26 2.60
CA GLN A 229 -10.74 -11.30 3.36
C GLN A 229 -11.22 -11.23 4.81
N ASP A 230 -11.73 -12.34 5.34
CA ASP A 230 -12.13 -12.47 6.74
C ASP A 230 -10.92 -12.69 7.66
N VAL A 231 -11.02 -12.15 8.87
CA VAL A 231 -10.10 -12.38 9.98
C VAL A 231 -10.92 -12.63 11.24
N SER A 232 -10.83 -13.84 11.79
CA SER A 232 -11.45 -14.15 13.07
C SER A 232 -10.54 -13.72 14.22
N PHE A 233 -11.08 -12.86 15.08
CA PHE A 233 -10.48 -12.37 16.32
C PHE A 233 -10.97 -13.12 17.56
N ALA A 234 -12.04 -13.92 17.40
CA ALA A 234 -12.62 -14.76 18.41
C ALA A 234 -11.54 -15.47 19.24
N VAL A 235 -11.56 -15.20 20.56
CA VAL A 235 -10.70 -15.93 21.50
C VAL A 235 -10.97 -17.41 21.29
N GLN A 236 -9.93 -18.20 21.03
CA GLN A 236 -10.05 -19.65 21.03
C GLN A 236 -10.28 -20.13 22.47
N THR A 237 -11.53 -20.01 22.93
CA THR A 237 -12.09 -20.92 23.92
C THR A 237 -11.91 -22.31 23.34
N THR A 238 -10.95 -23.06 23.89
CA THR A 238 -10.71 -24.44 23.49
C THR A 238 -12.03 -25.20 23.57
N ALA A 239 -12.50 -25.69 22.42
CA ALA A 239 -13.83 -26.28 22.32
C ALA A 239 -14.00 -27.34 23.43
N PRO A 240 -15.05 -27.23 24.27
CA PRO A 240 -15.11 -27.93 25.56
C PRO A 240 -14.99 -29.43 25.30
N ALA A 241 -13.91 -30.03 25.80
CA ALA A 241 -13.30 -31.24 25.23
C ALA A 241 -14.34 -32.32 24.87
N SER A 242 -14.72 -32.37 23.60
CA SER A 242 -15.85 -33.19 23.10
C SER A 242 -15.58 -34.70 23.12
N ALA A 243 -14.44 -35.09 23.69
CA ALA A 243 -14.04 -36.44 24.02
C ALA A 243 -13.09 -36.38 25.21
N TRP A 244 -13.07 -37.45 26.00
CA TRP A 244 -12.22 -37.61 27.18
C TRP A 244 -10.76 -37.15 26.95
N SER A 245 -10.17 -36.44 27.92
CA SER A 245 -8.72 -36.38 28.11
C SER A 245 -8.28 -37.37 29.19
N LEU A 246 -6.98 -37.65 29.24
CA LEU A 246 -6.32 -38.33 30.35
C LEU A 246 -4.89 -37.81 30.37
N ASP A 247 -4.56 -37.03 31.39
CA ASP A 247 -3.33 -36.24 31.43
C ASP A 247 -2.29 -36.92 32.34
N PRO A 248 -0.99 -36.61 32.20
CA PRO A 248 0.06 -37.31 32.95
C PRO A 248 -0.17 -37.23 34.46
N GLY A 249 -0.22 -38.39 35.12
CA GLY A 249 -0.42 -38.44 36.57
C GLY A 249 0.71 -37.75 37.33
N TYR A 250 0.41 -37.21 38.51
CA TYR A 250 1.34 -36.46 39.35
C TYR A 250 1.18 -36.79 40.85
N PRO A 251 2.28 -36.91 41.63
CA PRO A 251 3.67 -36.93 41.19
C PRO A 251 3.99 -38.22 40.42
N ASN A 252 4.94 -38.14 39.49
CA ASN A 252 5.33 -39.25 38.62
C ASN A 252 6.80 -39.05 38.15
N PRO A 253 7.77 -39.81 38.70
CA PRO A 253 7.59 -40.88 39.68
C PRO A 253 7.02 -40.43 41.04
N SER A 254 6.28 -41.30 41.71
CA SER A 254 5.88 -41.15 43.12
C SER A 254 6.64 -42.14 44.00
N ASN A 255 6.90 -41.81 45.26
CA ASN A 255 7.33 -42.83 46.25
C ASN A 255 6.17 -43.76 46.63
N ALA A 256 6.43 -44.80 47.43
CA ALA A 256 5.43 -45.81 47.75
C ALA A 256 4.33 -45.33 48.71
N SER A 257 4.55 -44.23 49.44
CA SER A 257 3.58 -43.65 50.40
C SER A 257 2.74 -42.50 49.83
N THR A 258 3.09 -41.95 48.67
CA THR A 258 2.35 -40.83 48.05
C THR A 258 1.28 -41.34 47.07
N PRO A 259 0.01 -40.89 47.21
CA PRO A 259 -1.01 -41.11 46.19
C PRO A 259 -0.70 -40.35 44.89
N VAL A 260 -0.97 -40.98 43.75
CA VAL A 260 -0.87 -40.35 42.43
C VAL A 260 -2.23 -39.78 42.04
N ARG A 261 -2.29 -38.49 41.74
CA ARG A 261 -3.43 -37.88 41.03
C ARG A 261 -3.32 -38.24 39.56
N VAL A 262 -4.41 -38.68 38.95
CA VAL A 262 -4.53 -38.89 37.50
C VAL A 262 -5.60 -37.92 37.00
N PRO A 263 -5.21 -36.74 36.47
CA PRO A 263 -6.16 -35.76 35.98
C PRO A 263 -6.81 -36.25 34.68
N LEU A 264 -8.10 -35.95 34.53
CA LEU A 264 -8.86 -36.23 33.32
C LEU A 264 -9.91 -35.15 33.08
N VAL A 265 -10.44 -35.08 31.85
CA VAL A 265 -11.62 -34.28 31.53
C VAL A 265 -12.75 -35.18 31.09
N VAL A 266 -13.87 -35.10 31.82
CA VAL A 266 -15.15 -35.74 31.50
C VAL A 266 -15.84 -34.91 30.39
N PRO A 267 -16.32 -35.53 29.29
CA PRO A 267 -17.00 -34.81 28.21
C PRO A 267 -18.26 -34.04 28.67
N PRO A 268 -18.67 -33.00 27.93
CA PRO A 268 -19.95 -32.31 28.16
C PRO A 268 -21.19 -33.21 28.17
N THR A 269 -21.13 -34.37 27.51
CA THR A 269 -22.18 -35.40 27.48
C THR A 269 -22.26 -36.24 28.77
N GLY A 270 -21.42 -35.97 29.77
CA GLY A 270 -21.31 -36.77 31.00
C GLY A 270 -20.45 -38.03 30.84
N ALA A 271 -20.22 -38.71 31.95
CA ALA A 271 -19.27 -39.83 32.01
C ALA A 271 -19.79 -41.16 31.42
N GLY A 272 -21.11 -41.35 31.30
CA GLY A 272 -21.70 -42.58 30.76
C GLY A 272 -21.27 -43.83 31.54
N ARG A 273 -20.68 -44.83 30.87
CA ARG A 273 -20.14 -46.06 31.50
C ARG A 273 -18.60 -46.10 31.46
N ALA A 274 -17.95 -44.98 31.76
CA ALA A 274 -16.49 -44.90 31.74
C ALA A 274 -15.81 -45.48 33.00
N VAL A 275 -14.59 -45.97 32.84
CA VAL A 275 -13.75 -46.53 33.91
C VAL A 275 -12.29 -46.13 33.76
N LEU A 276 -11.57 -46.00 34.89
CA LEU A 276 -10.10 -45.96 34.92
C LEU A 276 -9.58 -47.27 35.53
N GLU A 277 -8.70 -47.96 34.82
CA GLU A 277 -8.06 -49.19 35.27
C GLU A 277 -6.55 -49.00 35.39
N ILE A 278 -6.01 -49.14 36.61
CA ILE A 278 -4.57 -49.20 36.83
C ILE A 278 -4.13 -50.63 36.57
N VAL A 279 -3.17 -50.80 35.66
CA VAL A 279 -2.69 -52.10 35.16
C VAL A 279 -1.19 -52.22 35.42
N ASP A 280 -0.71 -53.39 35.84
CA ASP A 280 0.72 -53.66 36.05
C ASP A 280 1.50 -53.85 34.74
N SER A 281 2.82 -53.99 34.82
CA SER A 281 3.67 -54.25 33.64
C SER A 281 3.51 -55.65 33.03
N GLY A 282 2.74 -56.55 33.66
CA GLY A 282 2.33 -57.85 33.12
C GLY A 282 0.97 -57.83 32.42
N GLY A 283 0.22 -56.73 32.52
CA GLY A 283 -1.11 -56.57 31.91
C GLY A 283 -2.29 -56.89 32.85
N HIS A 284 -2.08 -57.14 34.13
CA HIS A 284 -3.15 -57.42 35.09
C HIS A 284 -3.75 -56.14 35.67
N THR A 285 -5.09 -56.05 35.75
CA THR A 285 -5.77 -54.93 36.42
C THR A 285 -5.56 -55.02 37.94
N VAL A 286 -4.91 -53.99 38.47
CA VAL A 286 -4.54 -53.83 39.88
C VAL A 286 -5.66 -53.15 40.67
N ARG A 287 -6.21 -52.07 40.11
CA ARG A 287 -7.25 -51.22 40.73
C ARG A 287 -8.15 -50.69 39.63
N ARG A 288 -9.47 -50.69 39.85
CA ARG A 288 -10.48 -50.17 38.93
C ARG A 288 -11.34 -49.13 39.64
N PHE A 289 -11.49 -47.98 38.98
CA PHE A 289 -12.36 -46.88 39.39
C PHE A 289 -13.53 -46.79 38.41
N ASP A 290 -14.75 -46.77 38.94
CA ASP A 290 -15.94 -46.41 38.17
C ASP A 290 -16.01 -44.89 38.08
N LEU A 291 -16.18 -44.36 36.86
CA LEU A 291 -16.24 -42.92 36.60
C LEU A 291 -17.65 -42.45 36.24
N SER A 292 -18.63 -43.37 36.14
CA SER A 292 -19.99 -43.09 35.62
C SER A 292 -20.74 -41.97 36.35
N GLY A 293 -20.44 -41.74 37.64
CA GLY A 293 -21.00 -40.66 38.45
C GLY A 293 -20.28 -39.31 38.38
N LEU A 294 -19.19 -39.18 37.60
CA LEU A 294 -18.43 -37.93 37.52
C LEU A 294 -19.14 -36.88 36.66
N ALA A 295 -19.15 -35.63 37.15
CA ALA A 295 -19.68 -34.50 36.41
C ALA A 295 -18.76 -34.08 35.24
N PRO A 296 -19.31 -33.51 34.16
CA PRO A 296 -18.54 -32.91 33.06
C PRO A 296 -17.46 -31.92 33.54
N GLY A 297 -16.36 -31.82 32.78
CA GLY A 297 -15.22 -30.97 33.11
C GLY A 297 -14.05 -31.73 33.74
N ALA A 298 -13.10 -30.98 34.32
CA ALA A 298 -11.88 -31.54 34.91
C ALA A 298 -12.17 -32.29 36.22
N GLN A 299 -11.57 -33.47 36.38
CA GLN A 299 -11.68 -34.33 37.57
C GLN A 299 -10.31 -34.97 37.88
N ASP A 300 -10.06 -35.26 39.15
CA ASP A 300 -8.89 -36.02 39.61
C ASP A 300 -9.31 -37.43 40.04
N VAL A 301 -8.69 -38.47 39.47
CA VAL A 301 -8.76 -39.82 40.05
C VAL A 301 -7.52 -40.05 40.92
N LEU A 302 -7.72 -40.24 42.22
CA LEU A 302 -6.63 -40.45 43.17
C LEU A 302 -6.34 -41.94 43.35
N TRP A 303 -5.14 -42.38 42.96
CA TRP A 303 -4.65 -43.73 43.25
C TRP A 303 -3.65 -43.73 44.41
N ASP A 304 -4.10 -44.30 45.53
CA ASP A 304 -3.35 -44.49 46.79
C ASP A 304 -2.13 -45.41 46.69
N GLY A 305 -1.94 -46.15 45.59
CA GLY A 305 -0.89 -47.17 45.47
C GLY A 305 -1.32 -48.54 46.03
N THR A 306 -2.62 -48.79 46.17
CA THR A 306 -3.17 -50.09 46.59
C THR A 306 -3.99 -50.75 45.49
N ASN A 307 -4.13 -52.08 45.57
CA ASN A 307 -4.95 -52.88 44.66
C ASN A 307 -6.45 -52.82 45.03
N GLN A 308 -7.30 -53.57 44.31
CA GLN A 308 -8.75 -53.61 44.57
C GLN A 308 -9.14 -54.11 45.98
N SER A 309 -8.25 -54.83 46.68
CA SER A 309 -8.46 -55.28 48.07
C SER A 309 -7.80 -54.39 49.12
N GLY A 310 -7.34 -53.18 48.74
CA GLY A 310 -6.72 -52.22 49.65
C GLY A 310 -5.29 -52.58 50.08
N ARG A 311 -4.67 -53.59 49.47
CA ARG A 311 -3.26 -53.95 49.76
C ARG A 311 -2.32 -53.09 48.92
N VAL A 312 -1.29 -52.54 49.56
CA VAL A 312 -0.21 -51.78 48.90
C VAL A 312 0.45 -52.63 47.82
N VAL A 313 0.77 -52.02 46.67
CA VAL A 313 1.46 -52.68 45.56
C VAL A 313 2.95 -52.33 45.53
N ALA A 314 3.74 -53.14 44.85
CA ALA A 314 5.18 -52.94 44.75
C ALA A 314 5.55 -51.63 44.03
N PRO A 315 6.74 -51.06 44.30
CA PRO A 315 7.39 -50.14 43.37
C PRO A 315 7.51 -50.77 41.98
N GLY A 316 7.28 -50.00 40.93
CA GLY A 316 7.23 -50.51 39.55
C GLY A 316 6.58 -49.54 38.56
N VAL A 317 6.41 -50.03 37.33
CA VAL A 317 5.72 -49.31 36.25
C VAL A 317 4.29 -49.81 36.14
N TYR A 318 3.35 -48.87 36.11
CA TYR A 318 1.92 -49.09 35.95
C TYR A 318 1.40 -48.28 34.75
N THR A 319 0.27 -48.70 34.19
CA THR A 319 -0.46 -47.95 33.16
C THR A 319 -1.88 -47.69 33.63
N ALA A 320 -2.26 -46.42 33.75
CA ALA A 320 -3.64 -46.04 33.97
C ALA A 320 -4.36 -45.99 32.61
N TRP A 321 -5.32 -46.89 32.39
CA TRP A 321 -6.15 -46.96 31.18
C TRP A 321 -7.52 -46.35 31.43
N LEU A 322 -7.84 -45.27 30.74
CA LEU A 322 -9.18 -44.70 30.68
C LEU A 322 -9.94 -45.32 29.51
N THR A 323 -11.12 -45.87 29.78
CA THR A 323 -12.03 -46.37 28.74
C THR A 323 -13.38 -45.68 28.91
N GLY A 324 -13.80 -44.93 27.89
CA GLY A 324 -15.15 -44.35 27.75
C GLY A 324 -15.83 -44.86 26.48
N ALA A 325 -17.08 -44.44 26.25
CA ALA A 325 -17.99 -45.00 25.23
C ALA A 325 -17.31 -45.32 23.87
N ASP A 326 -16.62 -44.35 23.29
CA ASP A 326 -16.05 -44.48 21.92
C ASP A 326 -14.52 -44.45 21.88
N LYS A 327 -13.83 -44.28 23.02
CA LYS A 327 -12.37 -44.04 23.08
C LYS A 327 -11.70 -44.64 24.31
N ARG A 328 -10.49 -45.15 24.10
CA ARG A 328 -9.54 -45.61 25.13
C ARG A 328 -8.28 -44.74 25.11
N ARG A 329 -7.76 -44.36 26.28
CA ARG A 329 -6.49 -43.62 26.47
C ARG A 329 -5.66 -44.24 27.60
N SER A 330 -4.39 -43.90 27.66
CA SER A 330 -3.51 -44.34 28.75
C SER A 330 -2.44 -43.33 29.13
N VAL A 331 -2.06 -43.32 30.42
CA VAL A 331 -0.83 -42.67 30.90
C VAL A 331 0.00 -43.65 31.74
N LYS A 332 1.33 -43.55 31.62
CA LYS A 332 2.29 -44.33 32.39
C LYS A 332 2.49 -43.71 33.76
N LEU A 333 2.36 -44.51 34.82
CA LEU A 333 2.67 -44.14 36.20
C LEU A 333 3.90 -44.93 36.67
N VAL A 334 4.78 -44.29 37.45
CA VAL A 334 5.98 -44.94 38.02
C VAL A 334 5.96 -44.78 39.53
N ARG A 335 5.98 -45.90 40.27
CA ARG A 335 6.21 -45.90 41.72
C ARG A 335 7.65 -46.32 42.01
N VAL A 336 8.39 -45.50 42.75
CA VAL A 336 9.65 -45.85 43.40
C VAL A 336 9.38 -46.21 44.88
N PRO A 337 10.34 -46.82 45.61
CA PRO A 337 10.22 -47.02 47.05
C PRO A 337 9.86 -45.72 47.80
#